data_AF-A0A257G7R8-F1
#
_entry.id   AF-A0A257G7R8-F1
#
_cell.length_a   1.000
_cell.length_b   1.000
_cell.length_c   1.000
_cell.angle_alpha   90.00
_cell.angle_beta   90.00
_cell.angle_gamma   90.00
#
_symmetry.space_group_name_H-M   'P 1'
#
loop_
_entity.id
_entity.type
_entity.pdbx_description
1 polymer ?
#
loop_
_entity_poly.entity_id
_entity_poly.type
_entity_poly.pdbx_seq_one_letter_code
_entity_poly.pdbx_strand_id
1 'polypeptide(L)'
;MTSNPGAGWKVFADGEDSENVPLWRALAQFTAEDLDEGLKANAVVIGKAQPVASRYYNMAYAVSMVSGFLLTISLAGLLLSPTTQSANLFSALTLAAFAATAAPHVCRQLYQYGFKTPDVPLPLPHAPDPHFEGFLGILQKASGPRAFYISRFGNRRVFLDRRQFFGKLRYFLFSEHSADRAFVMRFRTGHSLPGDIFLHRDDVDKMLAMAKPKRKGGPGRNSKYRYEDAIIALFGDPSLQTIDLSDRVAAMRAIKERLSFWFEANADESGDVPRGDQLAPIAEKIIAQLKKSQAIRQG
;
A
#
# COMPACT_ATOMS: atom_id res chain seq x y z
N MET A 1 9.46 57.20 -2.86
CA MET A 1 8.22 56.39 -2.97
C MET A 1 8.01 56.03 -4.43
N THR A 2 8.47 54.84 -4.84
CA THR A 2 8.10 54.21 -6.12
C THR A 2 8.21 52.70 -5.91
N SER A 3 7.10 52.10 -5.51
CA SER A 3 6.93 50.66 -5.37
C SER A 3 6.95 50.00 -6.74
N ASN A 4 7.89 49.09 -6.95
CA ASN A 4 7.97 48.24 -8.13
C ASN A 4 6.74 47.30 -8.15
N PRO A 5 5.86 47.30 -9.17
CA PRO A 5 4.65 46.45 -9.19
C PRO A 5 4.93 44.99 -9.63
N GLY A 6 6.20 44.57 -9.70
CA GLY A 6 6.60 43.25 -10.23
C GLY A 6 6.92 42.17 -9.19
N ALA A 7 6.84 42.47 -7.88
CA ALA A 7 7.34 41.56 -6.83
C ALA A 7 6.29 40.54 -6.31
N GLY A 8 5.17 40.36 -7.00
CA GLY A 8 4.00 39.65 -6.46
C GLY A 8 3.69 38.25 -7.01
N TRP A 9 4.55 37.65 -7.85
CA TRP A 9 4.29 36.33 -8.44
C TRP A 9 5.51 35.40 -8.28
N LYS A 10 6.12 35.39 -7.08
CA LYS A 10 6.78 34.16 -6.64
C LYS A 10 5.68 33.17 -6.33
N VAL A 11 5.28 32.40 -7.36
CA VAL A 11 4.62 31.12 -7.15
C VAL A 11 5.62 30.31 -6.34
N PHE A 12 5.39 30.22 -5.03
CA PHE A 12 6.08 29.26 -4.20
C PHE A 12 5.72 27.90 -4.78
N ALA A 13 6.61 27.33 -5.59
CA ALA A 13 6.57 25.91 -5.87
C ALA A 13 6.69 25.26 -4.49
N ASP A 14 5.61 24.63 -4.04
CA ASP A 14 5.62 23.88 -2.80
C ASP A 14 6.63 22.75 -3.00
N GLY A 15 7.84 22.92 -2.46
CA GLY A 15 8.95 21.96 -2.44
C GLY A 15 9.83 21.92 -3.68
N GLU A 16 11.09 21.56 -3.45
CA GLU A 16 12.10 21.38 -4.48
C GLU A 16 11.75 20.14 -5.34
N ASP A 17 11.82 20.24 -6.67
CA ASP A 17 11.46 19.14 -7.58
C ASP A 17 12.29 17.86 -7.33
N SER A 18 13.46 18.01 -6.71
CA SER A 18 14.37 16.95 -6.26
C SER A 18 13.73 15.96 -5.25
N GLU A 19 12.68 16.38 -4.55
CA GLU A 19 11.98 15.60 -3.52
C GLU A 19 10.78 14.81 -4.06
N ASN A 20 10.36 15.04 -5.31
CA ASN A 20 9.17 14.46 -5.89
C ASN A 20 9.53 13.18 -6.68
N VAL A 21 9.15 12.01 -6.15
CA VAL A 21 9.41 10.73 -6.84
C VAL A 21 8.13 10.24 -7.52
N PRO A 22 8.13 10.01 -8.85
CA PRO A 22 6.97 9.46 -9.54
C PRO A 22 6.59 8.09 -8.99
N LEU A 23 5.28 7.86 -8.83
CA LEU A 23 4.71 6.66 -8.22
C LEU A 23 5.07 5.39 -8.99
N TRP A 24 5.09 5.46 -10.32
CA TRP A 24 5.50 4.36 -11.19
C TRP A 24 6.97 3.98 -10.99
N ARG A 25 7.83 4.99 -10.76
CA ARG A 25 9.26 4.79 -10.49
C ARG A 25 9.49 4.22 -9.10
N ALA A 26 8.77 4.72 -8.10
CA ALA A 26 8.83 4.21 -6.73
C ALA A 26 8.40 2.73 -6.66
N LEU A 27 7.35 2.35 -7.40
CA LEU A 27 6.94 0.95 -7.51
C LEU A 27 8.01 0.10 -8.21
N ALA A 28 8.63 0.60 -9.28
CA ALA A 28 9.70 -0.14 -9.97
C ALA A 28 10.89 -0.44 -9.05
N GLN A 29 11.31 0.53 -8.25
CA GLN A 29 12.36 0.34 -7.22
C GLN A 29 11.94 -0.60 -6.08
N PHE A 30 10.64 -0.74 -5.85
CA PHE A 30 10.08 -1.70 -4.89
C PHE A 30 10.03 -3.12 -5.47
N THR A 31 9.84 -3.25 -6.78
CA THR A 31 9.76 -4.53 -7.50
C THR A 31 11.13 -5.15 -7.72
N ALA A 32 12.14 -4.38 -8.11
CA ALA A 32 13.49 -4.87 -8.42
C ALA A 32 14.59 -3.89 -8.01
N GLU A 33 15.81 -4.40 -7.81
CA GLU A 33 16.99 -3.55 -7.55
C GLU A 33 17.38 -2.73 -8.79
N ASP A 34 17.29 -3.34 -9.97
CA ASP A 34 17.44 -2.65 -11.24
C ASP A 34 16.13 -1.95 -11.64
N LEU A 35 16.23 -0.66 -11.95
CA LEU A 35 15.05 0.14 -12.27
C LEU A 35 14.38 -0.32 -13.57
N ASP A 36 15.17 -0.65 -14.60
CA ASP A 36 14.63 -1.02 -15.92
C ASP A 36 13.94 -2.39 -15.86
N GLU A 37 14.50 -3.32 -15.09
CA GLU A 37 13.86 -4.60 -14.78
C GLU A 37 12.51 -4.38 -14.05
N GLY A 38 12.50 -3.53 -13.03
CA GLY A 38 11.29 -3.18 -12.29
C GLY A 38 10.21 -2.55 -13.17
N LEU A 39 10.60 -1.64 -14.08
CA LEU A 39 9.67 -1.02 -15.03
C LEU A 39 9.07 -2.03 -16.01
N LYS A 40 9.91 -2.90 -16.58
CA LYS A 40 9.45 -3.97 -17.49
C LYS A 40 8.50 -4.94 -16.77
N ALA A 41 8.83 -5.36 -15.56
CA ALA A 41 7.98 -6.23 -14.76
C ALA A 41 6.61 -5.58 -14.47
N ASN A 42 6.61 -4.32 -14.05
CA ASN A 42 5.39 -3.57 -13.78
C ASN A 42 4.51 -3.41 -15.03
N ALA A 43 5.12 -3.13 -16.19
CA ALA A 43 4.40 -3.01 -17.45
C ALA A 43 3.70 -4.31 -17.85
N VAL A 44 4.35 -5.47 -17.63
CA VAL A 44 3.74 -6.79 -17.88
C VAL A 44 2.51 -7.02 -16.98
N VAL A 45 2.61 -6.67 -15.70
CA VAL A 45 1.50 -6.81 -14.75
C VAL A 45 0.32 -5.91 -15.14
N ILE A 46 0.60 -4.64 -15.47
CA ILE A 46 -0.43 -3.68 -15.90
C ILE A 46 -1.09 -4.12 -17.22
N GLY A 47 -0.31 -4.63 -18.17
CA GLY A 47 -0.82 -5.16 -19.44
C GLY A 47 -1.76 -6.36 -19.23
N LYS A 48 -1.48 -7.25 -18.26
CA LYS A 48 -2.38 -8.34 -17.87
C LYS A 48 -3.63 -7.86 -17.14
N ALA A 49 -3.51 -6.79 -16.37
CA ALA A 49 -4.62 -6.17 -15.65
C ALA A 49 -5.58 -5.41 -16.57
N GLN A 50 -5.19 -5.16 -17.83
CA GLN A 50 -5.92 -4.35 -18.79
C GLN A 50 -7.23 -5.02 -19.22
N PRO A 51 -8.40 -4.46 -18.83
CA PRO A 51 -9.68 -5.03 -19.23
C PRO A 51 -9.82 -4.98 -20.75
N VAL A 52 -10.50 -5.96 -21.35
CA VAL A 52 -10.84 -5.95 -22.79
C VAL A 52 -11.59 -4.66 -23.17
N ALA A 53 -12.45 -4.17 -22.26
CA ALA A 53 -13.18 -2.92 -22.41
C ALA A 53 -12.28 -1.67 -22.46
N SER A 54 -11.00 -1.79 -22.08
CA SER A 54 -10.11 -0.63 -22.01
C SER A 54 -9.59 -0.07 -23.30
N ARG A 55 -9.58 -0.91 -24.34
CA ARG A 55 -9.35 -0.47 -25.72
C ARG A 55 -10.41 0.53 -26.20
N TYR A 56 -11.62 0.48 -25.64
CA TYR A 56 -12.74 1.34 -26.02
C TYR A 56 -12.88 2.60 -25.14
N TYR A 57 -12.03 2.82 -24.13
CA TYR A 57 -12.20 3.95 -23.20
C TYR A 57 -11.83 5.31 -23.81
N ASN A 58 -10.83 5.36 -24.70
CA ASN A 58 -10.52 6.58 -25.46
C ASN A 58 -11.66 6.93 -26.41
N MET A 59 -12.30 5.91 -27.00
CA MET A 59 -13.50 6.08 -27.83
C MET A 59 -14.68 6.60 -27.00
N ALA A 60 -14.92 6.04 -25.82
CA ALA A 60 -15.97 6.52 -24.91
C ALA A 60 -15.77 7.99 -24.49
N TYR A 61 -14.52 8.42 -24.33
CA TYR A 61 -14.20 9.84 -24.10
C TYR A 61 -14.50 10.71 -25.33
N ALA A 62 -14.09 10.28 -26.53
CA ALA A 62 -14.39 10.99 -27.76
C ALA A 62 -15.90 11.12 -27.98
N VAL A 63 -16.67 10.04 -27.75
CA VAL A 63 -18.13 10.04 -27.80
C VAL A 63 -18.72 11.02 -26.79
N SER A 64 -18.20 11.05 -25.56
CA SER A 64 -18.64 12.00 -24.54
C SER A 64 -18.37 13.46 -24.94
N MET A 65 -17.21 13.76 -25.54
CA MET A 65 -16.91 15.11 -26.03
C MET A 65 -17.82 15.54 -27.18
N VAL A 66 -18.01 14.68 -28.19
CA VAL A 66 -18.90 14.97 -29.33
C VAL A 66 -20.34 15.15 -28.84
N SER A 67 -20.81 14.28 -27.94
CA SER A 67 -22.14 14.39 -27.35
C SER A 67 -22.29 15.66 -26.51
N GLY A 68 -21.25 16.07 -25.77
CA GLY A 68 -21.25 17.31 -25.00
C GLY A 68 -21.33 18.55 -25.90
N PHE A 69 -20.69 18.53 -27.07
CA PHE A 69 -20.83 19.58 -28.07
C PHE A 69 -22.23 19.59 -28.71
N LEU A 70 -22.79 18.42 -29.03
CA LEU A 70 -24.17 18.33 -29.52
C LEU A 70 -25.18 18.78 -28.45
N LEU A 71 -24.90 18.56 -27.17
CA LEU A 71 -25.72 19.03 -26.06
C LEU A 71 -25.77 20.56 -26.03
N THR A 72 -24.65 21.26 -26.19
CA THR A 72 -24.64 22.73 -26.21
C THR A 72 -25.39 23.29 -27.41
N ILE A 73 -25.24 22.69 -28.59
CA ILE A 73 -26.03 23.06 -29.79
C ILE A 73 -27.52 22.82 -29.54
N SER A 74 -27.88 21.68 -28.97
CA SER A 74 -29.28 21.32 -28.72
C SER A 74 -29.94 22.24 -27.70
N LEU A 75 -29.20 22.65 -26.65
CA LEU A 75 -29.64 23.66 -25.69
C LEU A 75 -29.84 25.03 -26.33
N ALA A 76 -28.93 25.47 -27.20
CA ALA A 76 -29.09 26.72 -27.93
C ALA A 76 -30.31 26.67 -28.88
N GLY A 77 -30.47 25.55 -29.59
CA GLY A 77 -31.65 25.31 -30.44
C GLY A 77 -32.96 25.30 -29.64
N LEU A 78 -32.96 24.70 -28.45
CA LEU A 78 -34.12 24.70 -27.55
C LEU A 78 -34.48 26.12 -27.10
N LEU A 79 -33.49 26.93 -26.72
CA LEU A 79 -33.69 28.33 -26.31
C LEU A 79 -34.24 29.21 -27.43
N LEU A 80 -33.85 28.95 -28.68
CA LEU A 80 -34.22 29.73 -29.85
C LEU A 80 -35.48 29.20 -30.57
N SER A 81 -36.04 28.07 -30.12
CA SER A 81 -37.16 27.40 -30.80
C SER A 81 -38.48 28.13 -30.60
N PRO A 82 -39.12 28.66 -31.66
CA PRO A 82 -40.36 29.42 -31.56
C PRO A 82 -41.62 28.54 -31.55
N THR A 83 -41.51 27.26 -31.92
CA THR A 83 -42.66 26.34 -32.04
C THR A 83 -42.52 25.13 -31.12
N THR A 84 -43.67 24.57 -30.71
CA THR A 84 -43.72 23.38 -29.86
C THR A 84 -43.08 22.15 -30.51
N GLN A 85 -43.21 21.98 -31.83
CA GLN A 85 -42.61 20.84 -32.54
C GLN A 85 -41.07 20.91 -32.59
N SER A 86 -40.51 22.09 -32.87
CA SER A 86 -39.06 22.29 -32.84
C SER A 86 -38.51 22.18 -31.42
N ALA A 87 -39.18 22.77 -30.43
CA ALA A 87 -38.83 22.64 -29.03
C ALA A 87 -38.84 21.18 -28.54
N ASN A 88 -39.81 20.36 -28.95
CA ASN A 88 -39.85 18.93 -28.61
C ASN A 88 -38.66 18.15 -29.20
N LEU A 89 -38.29 18.43 -30.45
CA LEU A 89 -37.11 17.81 -31.08
C LEU A 89 -35.83 18.18 -30.33
N PHE A 90 -35.59 19.47 -30.08
CA PHE A 90 -34.40 19.92 -29.36
C PHE A 90 -34.36 19.44 -27.91
N SER A 91 -35.52 19.27 -27.27
CA SER A 91 -35.62 18.65 -25.94
C SER A 91 -35.18 17.18 -25.97
N ALA A 92 -35.66 16.40 -26.95
CA ALA A 92 -35.26 15.00 -27.10
C ALA A 92 -33.75 14.87 -27.41
N LEU A 93 -33.23 15.72 -28.30
CA LEU A 93 -31.79 15.77 -28.61
C LEU A 93 -30.94 16.16 -27.40
N THR A 94 -31.39 17.13 -26.62
CA THR A 94 -30.73 17.54 -25.38
C THR A 94 -30.66 16.39 -24.39
N LEU A 95 -31.76 15.65 -24.18
CA LEU A 95 -31.78 14.51 -23.28
C LEU A 95 -30.86 13.37 -23.76
N ALA A 96 -30.91 13.06 -25.07
CA ALA A 96 -30.06 12.03 -25.67
C ALA A 96 -28.57 12.39 -25.58
N ALA A 97 -28.21 13.64 -25.91
CA ALA A 97 -26.84 14.14 -25.84
C ALA A 97 -26.34 14.18 -24.39
N PHE A 98 -27.18 14.57 -23.44
CA PHE A 98 -26.86 14.54 -22.01
C PHE A 98 -26.58 13.10 -21.54
N ALA A 99 -27.47 12.15 -21.86
CA ALA A 99 -27.29 10.75 -21.49
C ALA A 99 -26.01 10.16 -22.10
N ALA A 100 -25.74 10.41 -23.38
CA ALA A 100 -24.54 9.95 -24.07
C ALA A 100 -23.26 10.59 -23.51
N THR A 101 -23.34 11.84 -23.02
CA THR A 101 -22.23 12.52 -22.36
C THR A 101 -21.94 11.91 -20.98
N ALA A 102 -22.97 11.65 -20.18
CA ALA A 102 -22.85 11.22 -18.78
C ALA A 102 -22.61 9.71 -18.61
N ALA A 103 -23.22 8.87 -19.44
CA ALA A 103 -23.21 7.42 -19.27
C ALA A 103 -21.80 6.80 -19.20
N PRO A 104 -20.82 7.17 -20.05
CA PRO A 104 -19.46 6.67 -19.93
C PRO A 104 -18.81 6.94 -18.57
N HIS A 105 -19.09 8.10 -17.97
CA HIS A 105 -18.54 8.47 -16.68
C HIS A 105 -19.23 7.71 -15.55
N VAL A 106 -20.56 7.61 -15.57
CA VAL A 106 -21.33 6.87 -14.57
C VAL A 106 -20.97 5.39 -14.57
N CYS A 107 -21.01 4.73 -15.73
CA CYS A 107 -20.67 3.31 -15.86
C CYS A 107 -19.25 3.02 -15.34
N ARG A 108 -18.32 3.94 -15.56
CA ARG A 108 -16.94 3.80 -15.11
C ARG A 108 -16.77 4.05 -13.62
N GLN A 109 -17.48 5.03 -13.03
CA GLN A 109 -17.53 5.21 -11.58
C GLN A 109 -18.07 3.95 -10.90
N LEU A 110 -19.16 3.40 -11.43
CA LEU A 110 -19.78 2.18 -10.93
C LEU A 110 -18.84 0.97 -11.03
N TYR A 111 -18.12 0.84 -12.14
CA TYR A 111 -17.13 -0.23 -12.29
C TYR A 111 -15.94 -0.06 -11.33
N GLN A 112 -15.39 1.15 -11.25
CA GLN A 112 -14.15 1.44 -10.53
C GLN A 112 -14.34 1.41 -9.01
N TYR A 113 -15.39 2.04 -8.51
CA TYR A 113 -15.63 2.26 -7.08
C TYR A 113 -17.01 1.78 -6.61
N GLY A 114 -17.96 1.54 -7.52
CA GLY A 114 -19.35 1.27 -7.16
C GLY A 114 -20.19 2.55 -6.99
N PHE A 115 -21.36 2.42 -6.36
CA PHE A 115 -22.28 3.54 -6.13
C PHE A 115 -21.75 4.58 -5.13
N LYS A 116 -20.84 4.17 -4.24
CA LYS A 116 -20.21 5.01 -3.22
C LYS A 116 -18.72 4.71 -3.18
N THR A 117 -17.92 5.69 -2.75
CA THR A 117 -16.49 5.45 -2.52
C THR A 117 -16.33 4.36 -1.46
N PRO A 118 -15.59 3.29 -1.75
CA PRO A 118 -15.47 2.17 -0.84
C PRO A 118 -14.62 2.54 0.39
N ASP A 119 -14.94 1.91 1.52
CA ASP A 119 -14.18 2.04 2.77
C ASP A 119 -13.04 1.02 2.89
N VAL A 120 -13.03 0.02 2.01
CA VAL A 120 -12.00 -1.02 1.90
C VAL A 120 -11.62 -1.25 0.44
N PRO A 121 -10.40 -1.73 0.14
CA PRO A 121 -10.00 -2.08 -1.22
C PRO A 121 -10.96 -3.09 -1.85
N LEU A 122 -11.43 -2.79 -3.06
CA LEU A 122 -12.31 -3.69 -3.82
C LEU A 122 -11.53 -4.88 -4.38
N PRO A 123 -12.18 -6.04 -4.59
CA PRO A 123 -11.55 -7.19 -5.21
C PRO A 123 -11.08 -6.87 -6.64
N LEU A 124 -9.90 -7.35 -7.01
CA LEU A 124 -9.34 -7.17 -8.35
C LEU A 124 -10.09 -8.05 -9.36
N PRO A 125 -10.25 -7.58 -10.61
CA PRO A 125 -10.82 -8.39 -11.69
C PRO A 125 -9.81 -9.40 -12.29
N HIS A 126 -8.56 -9.40 -11.80
CA HIS A 126 -7.46 -10.25 -12.24
C HIS A 126 -6.71 -10.81 -11.02
N ALA A 127 -5.79 -11.75 -11.25
CA ALA A 127 -4.94 -12.28 -10.20
C ALA A 127 -4.13 -11.15 -9.51
N PRO A 128 -4.07 -11.12 -8.17
CA PRO A 128 -3.26 -10.14 -7.45
C PRO A 128 -1.78 -10.39 -7.68
N ASP A 129 -1.01 -9.30 -7.74
CA ASP A 129 0.45 -9.34 -7.81
C ASP A 129 1.02 -8.97 -6.43
N PRO A 130 1.92 -9.77 -5.84
CA PRO A 130 2.43 -9.54 -4.49
C PRO A 130 3.15 -8.19 -4.32
N HIS A 131 3.89 -7.72 -5.33
CA HIS A 131 4.64 -6.47 -5.23
C HIS A 131 3.70 -5.27 -5.30
N PHE A 132 2.75 -5.29 -6.24
CA PHE A 132 1.74 -4.24 -6.33
C PHE A 132 0.86 -4.18 -5.08
N GLU A 133 0.36 -5.32 -4.59
CA GLU A 133 -0.48 -5.34 -3.39
C GLU A 133 0.30 -4.98 -2.12
N GLY A 134 1.59 -5.34 -2.04
CA GLY A 134 2.48 -4.88 -0.97
C GLY A 134 2.63 -3.36 -0.95
N PHE A 135 2.91 -2.76 -2.10
CA PHE A 135 3.04 -1.31 -2.25
C PHE A 135 1.72 -0.57 -1.97
N LEU A 136 0.61 -1.07 -2.55
CA LEU A 136 -0.73 -0.57 -2.32
C LEU A 136 -1.13 -0.66 -0.85
N GLY A 137 -0.82 -1.76 -0.17
CA GLY A 137 -1.10 -1.95 1.24
C GLY A 137 -0.44 -0.90 2.13
N ILE A 138 0.64 -0.27 1.68
CA ILE A 138 1.25 0.87 2.38
C ILE A 138 0.47 2.16 2.10
N LEU A 139 0.16 2.45 0.82
CA LEU A 139 -0.58 3.66 0.41
C LEU A 139 -2.01 3.72 0.93
N GLN A 140 -2.63 2.56 1.15
CA GLN A 140 -4.01 2.42 1.59
C GLN A 140 -4.20 2.64 3.10
N LYS A 141 -3.11 2.69 3.89
CA LYS A 141 -3.15 2.92 5.34
C LYS A 141 -3.48 4.38 5.65
N ALA A 142 -4.19 4.63 6.75
CA ALA A 142 -4.49 5.98 7.22
C ALA A 142 -3.23 6.76 7.62
N SER A 143 -2.22 6.07 8.17
CA SER A 143 -0.89 6.60 8.47
C SER A 143 0.11 6.40 7.33
N GLY A 144 -0.35 5.98 6.16
CA GLY A 144 0.47 5.76 4.98
C GLY A 144 0.92 7.07 4.33
N PRO A 145 1.86 7.00 3.39
CA PRO A 145 2.35 8.18 2.70
C PRO A 145 1.27 8.75 1.79
N ARG A 146 1.24 10.09 1.70
CA ARG A 146 0.21 10.80 0.94
C ARG A 146 0.70 11.07 -0.47
N ALA A 147 0.21 10.27 -1.41
CA ALA A 147 0.42 10.54 -2.82
C ALA A 147 -0.23 11.88 -3.22
N PHE A 148 0.39 12.60 -4.13
CA PHE A 148 -0.12 13.87 -4.65
C PHE A 148 0.13 13.99 -6.15
N TYR A 149 -0.57 14.91 -6.80
CA TYR A 149 -0.23 15.36 -8.15
C TYR A 149 0.00 16.87 -8.12
N ILE A 150 0.71 17.38 -9.13
CA ILE A 150 0.90 18.82 -9.28
C ILE A 150 -0.21 19.36 -10.18
N SER A 151 -1.02 20.28 -9.66
CA SER A 151 -2.07 20.95 -10.42
C SER A 151 -1.46 21.77 -11.56
N ARG A 152 -1.96 21.56 -12.78
CA ARG A 152 -1.61 22.40 -13.94
C ARG A 152 -2.02 23.86 -13.74
N PHE A 153 -3.08 24.07 -12.95
CA PHE A 153 -3.54 25.40 -12.58
C PHE A 153 -2.88 25.79 -11.27
N GLY A 154 -1.78 26.53 -11.37
CA GLY A 154 -1.09 27.16 -10.23
C GLY A 154 0.08 26.37 -9.64
N ASN A 155 0.52 25.25 -10.25
CA ASN A 155 1.67 24.45 -9.81
C ASN A 155 1.64 24.06 -8.32
N ARG A 156 0.45 23.80 -7.78
CA ARG A 156 0.26 23.42 -6.37
C ARG A 156 0.18 21.92 -6.22
N ARG A 157 0.72 21.39 -5.12
CA ARG A 157 0.55 19.98 -4.73
C ARG A 157 -0.90 19.73 -4.30
N VAL A 158 -1.54 18.75 -4.91
CA VAL A 158 -2.89 18.30 -4.55
C VAL A 158 -2.83 16.86 -4.08
N PHE A 159 -3.06 16.65 -2.79
CA PHE A 159 -3.00 15.34 -2.17
C PHE A 159 -4.19 14.47 -2.53
N LEU A 160 -3.91 13.20 -2.82
CA LEU A 160 -4.89 12.17 -3.09
C LEU A 160 -5.38 11.56 -1.78
N ASP A 161 -6.69 11.32 -1.72
CA ASP A 161 -7.29 10.50 -0.68
C ASP A 161 -6.82 9.05 -0.86
N ARG A 162 -6.46 8.37 0.24
CA ARG A 162 -6.08 6.95 0.23
C ARG A 162 -7.11 6.06 -0.47
N ARG A 163 -8.39 6.45 -0.40
CA ARG A 163 -9.51 5.73 -1.05
C ARG A 163 -9.41 5.73 -2.58
N GLN A 164 -8.61 6.62 -3.16
CA GLN A 164 -8.30 6.59 -4.60
C GLN A 164 -7.67 5.24 -5.00
N PHE A 165 -6.89 4.64 -4.10
CA PHE A 165 -6.21 3.36 -4.30
C PHE A 165 -7.10 2.14 -4.02
N PHE A 166 -8.39 2.30 -3.71
CA PHE A 166 -9.28 1.19 -3.35
C PHE A 166 -10.05 0.62 -4.56
N GLY A 167 -9.96 1.29 -5.72
CA GLY A 167 -10.74 0.91 -6.90
C GLY A 167 -10.23 -0.36 -7.59
N LYS A 168 -11.05 -0.90 -8.49
CA LYS A 168 -10.73 -2.12 -9.24
C LYS A 168 -9.57 -1.97 -10.23
N LEU A 169 -9.38 -0.76 -10.76
CA LEU A 169 -8.35 -0.42 -11.76
C LEU A 169 -7.14 0.28 -11.13
N ARG A 170 -6.96 0.14 -9.81
CA ARG A 170 -5.89 0.82 -9.06
C ARG A 170 -4.48 0.57 -9.60
N TYR A 171 -4.22 -0.53 -10.30
CA TYR A 171 -2.90 -0.82 -10.89
C TYR A 171 -2.51 0.20 -11.98
N PHE A 172 -3.48 0.76 -12.70
CA PHE A 172 -3.22 1.77 -13.74
C PHE A 172 -2.72 3.10 -13.18
N LEU A 173 -2.86 3.36 -11.87
CA LEU A 173 -2.25 4.52 -11.20
C LEU A 173 -0.71 4.47 -11.24
N PHE A 174 -0.13 3.27 -11.38
CA PHE A 174 1.31 3.03 -11.44
C PHE A 174 1.85 2.89 -12.87
N SER A 175 1.02 3.09 -13.90
CA SER A 175 1.50 3.06 -15.28
C SER A 175 2.41 4.25 -15.54
N GLU A 176 3.46 4.05 -16.34
CA GLU A 176 4.32 5.12 -16.86
C GLU A 176 3.55 5.98 -17.89
N HIS A 177 2.55 5.41 -18.55
CA HIS A 177 1.75 6.13 -19.53
C HIS A 177 0.70 7.02 -18.85
N SER A 178 0.73 8.31 -19.14
CA SER A 178 -0.23 9.28 -18.60
C SER A 178 -1.68 8.98 -19.00
N ALA A 179 -1.91 8.34 -20.14
CA ALA A 179 -3.23 7.90 -20.60
C ALA A 179 -3.86 6.85 -19.65
N ASP A 180 -3.05 5.91 -19.18
CA ASP A 180 -3.45 4.87 -18.24
C ASP A 180 -3.73 5.45 -16.85
N ARG A 181 -2.91 6.40 -16.38
CA ARG A 181 -3.17 7.08 -15.11
C ARG A 181 -4.41 7.96 -15.17
N ALA A 182 -4.58 8.71 -16.27
CA ALA A 182 -5.79 9.48 -16.54
C ALA A 182 -7.04 8.57 -16.64
N PHE A 183 -6.84 7.29 -16.99
CA PHE A 183 -7.88 6.30 -16.95
C PHE A 183 -8.38 5.95 -15.51
N VAL A 184 -7.65 6.31 -14.46
CA VAL A 184 -8.13 6.12 -13.08
C VAL A 184 -8.43 7.43 -12.37
N MET A 185 -7.61 8.45 -12.62
CA MET A 185 -7.62 9.74 -11.91
C MET A 185 -8.81 10.65 -12.25
N ARG A 186 -9.57 10.35 -13.30
CA ARG A 186 -10.70 11.18 -13.76
C ARG A 186 -11.89 11.26 -12.80
N PHE A 187 -11.95 10.38 -11.80
CA PHE A 187 -13.07 10.33 -10.87
C PHE A 187 -12.73 11.05 -9.58
N ARG A 188 -13.50 12.12 -9.33
CA ARG A 188 -13.49 13.06 -8.18
C ARG A 188 -12.98 14.47 -8.48
N THR A 189 -12.13 14.68 -9.49
CA THR A 189 -11.57 16.01 -9.81
C THR A 189 -12.28 16.73 -10.97
N GLY A 190 -13.19 16.07 -11.70
CA GLY A 190 -13.90 16.66 -12.86
C GLY A 190 -13.02 16.96 -14.07
N HIS A 191 -11.70 16.81 -13.94
CA HIS A 191 -10.71 17.08 -14.97
C HIS A 191 -9.72 15.93 -15.09
N SER A 192 -9.38 15.61 -16.34
CA SER A 192 -8.27 14.71 -16.65
C SER A 192 -6.98 15.42 -16.24
N LEU A 193 -6.37 15.01 -15.13
CA LEU A 193 -5.02 15.44 -14.79
C LEU A 193 -4.06 14.45 -15.42
N PRO A 194 -3.40 14.79 -16.54
CA PRO A 194 -2.51 13.88 -17.26
C PRO A 194 -1.12 13.83 -16.59
N GLY A 195 -1.05 14.08 -15.29
CA GLY A 195 0.20 14.22 -14.55
C GLY A 195 0.73 12.90 -14.01
N ASP A 196 2.00 12.89 -13.66
CA ASP A 196 2.51 11.90 -12.73
C ASP A 196 1.85 12.07 -11.35
N ILE A 197 1.73 10.96 -10.65
CA ILE A 197 1.43 10.93 -9.22
C ILE A 197 2.78 10.82 -8.54
N PHE A 198 2.98 11.59 -7.48
CA PHE A 198 4.25 11.67 -6.76
C PHE A 198 4.09 11.20 -5.32
N LEU A 199 5.20 10.73 -4.78
CA LEU A 199 5.45 10.56 -3.36
C LEU A 199 6.62 11.46 -2.98
N HIS A 200 6.66 11.87 -1.71
CA HIS A 200 7.87 12.48 -1.17
C HIS A 200 8.99 11.44 -1.12
N ARG A 201 10.21 11.88 -1.43
CA ARG A 201 11.39 11.01 -1.42
C ARG A 201 11.60 10.29 -0.09
N ASP A 202 11.46 11.00 1.03
CA ASP A 202 11.56 10.42 2.37
C ASP A 202 10.56 9.28 2.60
N ASP A 203 9.36 9.38 2.03
CA ASP A 203 8.34 8.35 2.13
C ASP A 203 8.72 7.14 1.27
N VAL A 204 9.26 7.35 0.08
CA VAL A 204 9.78 6.26 -0.77
C VAL A 204 10.93 5.53 -0.08
N ASP A 205 11.88 6.25 0.51
CA ASP A 205 13.01 5.64 1.21
C ASP A 205 12.54 4.81 2.41
N LYS A 206 11.56 5.30 3.18
CA LYS A 206 10.91 4.53 4.25
C LYS A 206 10.19 3.31 3.71
N MET A 207 9.47 3.44 2.59
CA MET A 207 8.77 2.33 1.95
C MET A 207 9.73 1.24 1.51
N LEU A 208 10.83 1.61 0.83
CA LEU A 208 11.86 0.67 0.39
C LEU A 208 12.57 0.00 1.58
N ALA A 209 12.83 0.74 2.66
CA ALA A 209 13.38 0.18 3.89
C ALA A 209 12.44 -0.83 4.56
N MET A 210 11.13 -0.61 4.51
CA MET A 210 10.12 -1.55 4.99
C MET A 210 9.91 -2.75 4.06
N ALA A 211 10.11 -2.56 2.75
CA ALA A 211 9.96 -3.57 1.71
C ALA A 211 11.04 -4.66 1.80
N LYS A 212 12.27 -4.23 2.12
CA LYS A 212 13.38 -5.15 2.30
C LYS A 212 12.99 -6.15 3.39
N PRO A 213 13.12 -7.47 3.14
CA PRO A 213 12.75 -8.46 4.14
C PRO A 213 13.51 -8.12 5.43
N LYS A 214 12.76 -7.91 6.53
CA LYS A 214 13.36 -7.84 7.86
C LYS A 214 14.26 -9.06 7.95
N ARG A 215 15.58 -8.86 8.04
CA ARG A 215 16.56 -9.95 8.04
C ARG A 215 16.01 -11.03 8.98
N LYS A 216 15.61 -12.19 8.44
CA LYS A 216 15.43 -13.38 9.25
C LYS A 216 16.73 -13.46 10.03
N GLY A 217 16.67 -13.42 11.36
CA GLY A 217 17.86 -13.45 12.19
C GLY A 217 18.76 -14.55 11.66
N GLY A 218 19.91 -14.17 11.11
CA GLY A 218 20.83 -15.12 10.51
C GLY A 218 21.29 -16.10 11.58
N PRO A 219 21.69 -17.33 11.20
CA PRO A 219 22.39 -18.21 12.12
C PRO A 219 23.69 -17.50 12.50
N GLY A 220 23.76 -16.96 13.73
CA GLY A 220 24.92 -16.16 14.17
C GLY A 220 24.61 -14.81 14.83
N ARG A 221 23.33 -14.44 15.03
CA ARG A 221 23.06 -13.41 16.05
C ARG A 221 23.30 -14.04 17.41
N ASN A 222 24.45 -13.74 18.04
CA ASN A 222 24.68 -14.06 19.44
C ASN A 222 23.44 -13.63 20.22
N SER A 223 22.73 -14.60 20.77
CA SER A 223 21.60 -14.32 21.64
C SER A 223 22.15 -13.43 22.76
N LYS A 224 21.43 -12.34 23.08
CA LYS A 224 21.86 -11.36 24.10
C LYS A 224 22.31 -12.06 25.39
N TYR A 225 21.72 -13.21 25.68
CA TYR A 225 22.06 -14.09 26.78
C TYR A 225 22.48 -15.45 26.23
N ARG A 226 23.45 -16.10 26.89
CA ARG A 226 24.03 -17.41 26.53
C ARG A 226 23.07 -18.59 26.80
N TYR A 227 21.91 -18.59 26.15
CA TYR A 227 20.86 -19.59 26.38
C TYR A 227 21.28 -21.02 26.05
N GLU A 228 22.10 -21.21 25.03
CA GLU A 228 22.58 -22.54 24.63
C GLU A 228 23.47 -23.15 25.72
N ASP A 229 24.42 -22.38 26.24
CA ASP A 229 25.30 -22.80 27.35
C ASP A 229 24.51 -23.08 28.63
N ALA A 230 23.52 -22.24 28.95
CA ALA A 230 22.64 -22.43 30.10
C ALA A 230 21.85 -23.74 30.00
N ILE A 231 21.31 -24.04 28.81
CA ILE A 231 20.54 -25.27 28.56
C ILE A 231 21.46 -26.50 28.67
N ILE A 232 22.65 -26.45 28.06
CA ILE A 232 23.62 -27.55 28.10
C ILE A 232 24.06 -27.82 29.55
N ALA A 233 24.42 -26.77 30.30
CA ALA A 233 24.80 -26.87 31.69
C ALA A 233 23.67 -27.46 32.55
N LEU A 234 22.42 -27.02 32.31
CA LEU A 234 21.28 -27.53 33.05
C LEU A 234 21.02 -29.01 32.75
N PHE A 235 21.10 -29.48 31.50
CA PHE A 235 20.95 -30.91 31.18
C PHE A 235 22.06 -31.78 31.79
N GLY A 236 23.21 -31.21 32.11
CA GLY A 236 24.28 -31.87 32.85
C GLY A 236 24.08 -31.92 34.37
N ASP A 237 23.10 -31.19 34.92
CA ASP A 237 22.82 -31.13 36.35
C ASP A 237 22.04 -32.39 36.81
N PRO A 238 22.62 -33.25 37.68
CA PRO A 238 21.97 -34.46 38.18
C PRO A 238 20.64 -34.18 38.87
N SER A 239 20.50 -32.99 39.47
CA SER A 239 19.31 -32.63 40.22
C SER A 239 18.12 -32.26 39.33
N LEU A 240 18.25 -32.23 38.00
CA LEU A 240 17.09 -32.22 37.10
C LEU A 240 16.33 -33.55 37.13
N GLN A 241 17.00 -34.66 37.47
CA GLN A 241 16.38 -35.99 37.49
C GLN A 241 15.44 -36.19 38.69
N THR A 242 15.55 -35.34 39.71
CA THR A 242 14.72 -35.37 40.92
C THR A 242 13.50 -34.47 40.84
N ILE A 243 13.34 -33.70 39.75
CA ILE A 243 12.18 -32.82 39.56
C ILE A 243 10.97 -33.69 39.22
N ASP A 244 9.90 -33.54 40.00
CA ASP A 244 8.60 -34.12 39.69
C ASP A 244 7.99 -33.41 38.47
N LEU A 245 7.92 -34.13 37.34
CA LEU A 245 7.37 -33.63 36.08
C LEU A 245 5.84 -33.77 35.98
N SER A 246 5.20 -34.39 36.99
CA SER A 246 3.75 -34.51 37.08
C SER A 246 3.10 -33.18 37.50
N ASP A 247 3.74 -32.41 38.39
CA ASP A 247 3.38 -31.03 38.70
C ASP A 247 4.06 -30.04 37.74
N ARG A 248 3.34 -29.63 36.70
CA ARG A 248 3.84 -28.69 35.68
C ARG A 248 4.22 -27.33 36.28
N VAL A 249 3.52 -26.84 37.30
CA VAL A 249 3.74 -25.50 37.86
C VAL A 249 5.00 -25.52 38.73
N ALA A 250 5.16 -26.53 39.56
CA ALA A 250 6.36 -26.73 40.36
C ALA A 250 7.60 -26.98 39.48
N ALA A 251 7.49 -27.84 38.45
CA ALA A 251 8.58 -28.11 37.52
C ALA A 251 9.02 -26.85 36.75
N MET A 252 8.05 -26.05 36.27
CA MET A 252 8.35 -24.78 35.60
C MET A 252 9.05 -23.79 36.51
N ARG A 253 8.63 -23.69 37.78
CA ARG A 253 9.28 -22.81 38.76
C ARG A 253 10.71 -23.26 39.03
N ALA A 254 10.91 -24.55 39.32
CA ALA A 254 12.22 -25.12 39.62
C ALA A 254 13.22 -24.93 38.47
N ILE A 255 12.80 -25.16 37.22
CA ILE A 255 13.69 -25.01 36.06
C ILE A 255 14.01 -23.54 35.79
N LYS A 256 13.03 -22.64 35.92
CA LYS A 256 13.27 -21.19 35.76
C LYS A 256 14.21 -20.64 36.82
N GLU A 257 14.05 -21.06 38.07
CA GLU A 257 14.90 -20.64 39.19
C GLU A 257 16.35 -21.07 38.96
N ARG A 258 16.58 -22.30 38.48
CA ARG A 258 17.91 -22.79 38.15
C ARG A 258 18.54 -22.08 36.94
N LEU A 259 17.74 -21.80 35.91
CA LEU A 259 18.20 -20.97 34.79
C LEU A 259 18.60 -19.57 35.29
N SER A 260 17.81 -18.95 36.16
CA SER A 260 18.14 -17.66 36.78
C SER A 260 19.46 -17.74 37.54
N PHE A 261 19.61 -18.75 38.40
CA PHE A 261 20.82 -18.96 39.18
C PHE A 261 22.06 -19.15 38.29
N TRP A 262 21.93 -19.92 37.21
CA TRP A 262 23.02 -20.10 36.25
C TRP A 262 23.38 -18.79 35.56
N PHE A 263 22.39 -17.98 35.14
CA PHE A 263 22.63 -16.68 34.51
C PHE A 263 23.23 -15.66 35.47
N GLU A 264 22.84 -15.66 36.74
CA GLU A 264 23.43 -14.82 37.78
C GLU A 264 24.89 -15.21 38.05
N ALA A 265 25.18 -16.50 38.15
CA ALA A 265 26.54 -17.01 38.35
C ALA A 265 27.47 -16.83 37.14
N ASN A 266 26.91 -16.69 35.92
CA ASN A 266 27.65 -16.56 34.67
C ASN A 266 27.37 -15.21 33.97
N ALA A 267 26.92 -14.21 34.72
CA ALA A 267 26.70 -12.87 34.18
C ALA A 267 28.03 -12.25 33.75
N ASP A 268 28.00 -11.52 32.64
CA ASP A 268 29.16 -10.75 32.19
C ASP A 268 29.32 -9.46 33.02
N GLU A 269 30.29 -8.62 32.67
CA GLU A 269 30.58 -7.35 33.37
C GLU A 269 29.37 -6.40 33.46
N SER A 270 28.32 -6.60 32.65
CA SER A 270 27.09 -5.80 32.70
C SER A 270 26.13 -6.21 33.82
N GLY A 271 26.25 -7.43 34.35
CA GLY A 271 25.33 -7.99 35.34
C GLY A 271 23.89 -8.18 34.85
N ASP A 272 23.63 -8.01 33.55
CA ASP A 272 22.30 -8.12 32.95
C ASP A 272 21.92 -9.60 32.79
N VAL A 273 20.82 -10.01 33.43
CA VAL A 273 20.30 -11.38 33.41
C VAL A 273 18.88 -11.44 32.81
N PRO A 274 18.50 -12.54 32.14
CA PRO A 274 17.16 -12.70 31.60
C PRO A 274 16.09 -12.58 32.68
N ARG A 275 14.98 -11.90 32.36
CA ARG A 275 13.84 -11.84 33.26
C ARG A 275 13.08 -13.16 33.28
N GLY A 276 12.37 -13.44 34.38
CA GLY A 276 11.65 -14.71 34.55
C GLY A 276 10.59 -14.99 33.46
N ASP A 277 9.99 -13.98 32.85
CA ASP A 277 9.08 -14.13 31.70
C ASP A 277 9.83 -14.60 30.45
N GLN A 278 11.07 -14.15 30.24
CA GLN A 278 11.94 -14.56 29.14
C GLN A 278 12.46 -16.01 29.29
N LEU A 279 12.56 -16.50 30.52
CA LEU A 279 12.97 -17.89 30.81
C LEU A 279 11.84 -18.91 30.65
N ALA A 280 10.57 -18.49 30.70
CA ALA A 280 9.42 -19.37 30.61
C ALA A 280 9.37 -20.26 29.35
N PRO A 281 9.54 -19.72 28.12
CA PRO A 281 9.50 -20.56 26.91
C PRO A 281 10.66 -21.56 26.82
N ILE A 282 11.79 -21.28 27.49
CA ILE A 282 12.95 -22.18 27.51
C ILE A 282 12.70 -23.31 28.51
N ALA A 283 12.24 -22.97 29.72
CA ALA A 283 11.90 -23.95 30.73
C ALA A 283 10.84 -24.96 30.23
N GLU A 284 9.86 -24.50 29.45
CA GLU A 284 8.85 -25.38 28.86
C GLU A 284 9.45 -26.41 27.88
N LYS A 285 10.41 -25.99 27.05
CA LYS A 285 11.13 -26.90 26.14
C LYS A 285 11.94 -27.95 26.91
N ILE A 286 12.57 -27.55 28.01
CA ILE A 286 13.35 -28.45 28.86
C ILE A 286 12.43 -29.52 29.50
N ILE A 287 11.28 -29.11 30.04
CA ILE A 287 10.28 -30.06 30.60
C ILE A 287 9.82 -31.06 29.54
N ALA A 288 9.49 -30.59 28.34
CA ALA A 288 9.04 -31.45 27.25
C ALA A 288 10.11 -32.49 26.88
N GLN A 289 11.37 -32.07 26.84
CA GLN A 289 12.49 -32.96 26.56
C GLN A 289 12.73 -33.96 27.69
N LEU A 290 12.66 -33.54 28.96
CA LEU A 290 12.79 -34.42 30.12
C LEU A 290 11.70 -35.50 30.14
N LYS A 291 10.45 -35.13 29.83
CA LYS A 291 9.34 -36.10 29.69
C LYS A 291 9.60 -37.11 28.60
N LYS A 292 10.11 -36.67 27.45
CA LYS A 292 10.49 -37.55 26.34
C LYS A 292 11.61 -38.51 26.75
N SER A 293 12.64 -38.03 27.46
CA SER A 293 13.74 -38.86 27.95
C SER A 293 13.30 -39.87 29.02
N GLN A 294 12.35 -39.53 29.90
CA GLN A 294 11.78 -40.48 30.86
C GLN A 294 10.96 -41.57 30.17
N ALA A 295 10.14 -41.22 29.18
CA ALA A 295 9.36 -42.18 28.41
C ALA A 295 10.25 -43.20 27.66
N ILE A 296 11.40 -42.75 27.15
CA ILE A 296 12.39 -43.62 26.47
C ILE A 296 13.10 -44.57 27.46
N ARG A 297 13.28 -44.19 28.73
CA ARG A 297 13.92 -45.04 29.74
C ARG A 297 12.99 -46.09 30.36
N GLN A 298 11.68 -45.94 30.18
CA GLN A 298 10.66 -46.83 30.77
C GLN A 298 10.04 -47.83 29.76
N GLY A 299 10.38 -47.72 28.47
CA GLY A 299 10.00 -48.67 27.42
C GLY A 299 11.19 -49.51 27.00
#